data_AF-H9FAS4-F1
#
_entry.id   AF-H9FAS4-F1
#
_cell.length_a   1.000
_cell.length_b   1.000
_cell.length_c   1.000
_cell.angle_alpha   90.00
_cell.angle_beta   90.00
_cell.angle_gamma   90.00
#
_symmetry.space_group_name_H-M   'P 1'
#
loop_
_entity.id
_entity.type
_entity.pdbx_description
1 polymer ?
#
loop_
_entity_poly.entity_id
_entity_poly.type
_entity_poly.pdbx_seq_one_letter_code
_entity_poly.pdbx_strand_id
1 'polypeptide(L)'
;HISDENEGKEMCVLRMTRARRSQVEQQQLISVEKALAILSQPTPSLVVDHERLKNLLKTVVKKSRNYNIFQLENLYAVISQCIYQHRKDYDKTSLIQKMEQEVENFSCSR
;
A
#
# COMPACT_ATOMS: atom_id res chain seq x y z
N HIS A 1 28.63 -44.22 -47.98
CA HIS A 1 27.18 -44.46 -47.80
C HIS A 1 26.83 -44.07 -46.37
N ILE A 2 25.76 -43.28 -46.19
CA ILE A 2 25.18 -42.72 -44.94
C ILE A 2 26.02 -41.56 -44.34
N SER A 3 25.80 -40.26 -44.60
CA SER A 3 24.65 -39.31 -44.55
C SER A 3 24.54 -38.54 -43.22
N ASP A 4 25.03 -37.29 -43.26
CA ASP A 4 24.49 -35.98 -42.81
C ASP A 4 23.46 -35.95 -41.66
N GLU A 5 23.76 -35.31 -40.52
CA GLU A 5 23.62 -33.87 -40.15
C GLU A 5 22.30 -33.55 -39.43
N ASN A 6 22.42 -32.59 -38.48
CA ASN A 6 21.40 -31.60 -38.14
C ASN A 6 20.33 -31.94 -37.08
N GLU A 7 20.73 -31.99 -35.80
CA GLU A 7 19.81 -31.61 -34.70
C GLU A 7 19.84 -30.08 -34.50
N GLY A 8 19.15 -29.41 -35.41
CA GLY A 8 18.84 -27.99 -35.29
C GLY A 8 17.89 -27.75 -34.13
N LYS A 9 18.25 -26.79 -33.27
CA LYS A 9 17.41 -26.15 -32.25
C LYS A 9 15.96 -25.99 -32.75
N GLU A 10 15.09 -26.87 -32.27
CA GLU A 10 13.63 -26.76 -32.37
C GLU A 10 13.18 -25.54 -31.54
N MET A 11 13.37 -24.35 -32.11
CA MET A 11 12.61 -23.17 -31.72
C MET A 11 11.17 -23.44 -32.13
N CYS A 12 10.37 -23.91 -31.18
CA CYS A 12 8.95 -24.15 -31.35
C CYS A 12 8.25 -22.82 -31.69
N VAL A 13 8.24 -22.48 -32.98
CA VAL A 13 7.40 -21.41 -33.53
C VAL A 13 5.98 -21.99 -33.55
N LEU A 14 5.33 -21.99 -32.39
CA LEU A 14 3.91 -22.31 -32.25
C LEU A 14 3.16 -21.47 -33.28
N ARG A 15 2.62 -22.13 -34.32
CA ARG A 15 1.76 -21.47 -35.33
C ARG A 15 0.63 -20.77 -34.60
N MET A 16 0.75 -19.45 -34.51
CA MET A 16 -0.27 -18.58 -33.96
C MET A 16 -1.48 -18.61 -34.90
N THR A 17 -2.54 -19.31 -34.50
CA THR A 17 -3.82 -19.32 -35.24
C THR A 17 -4.44 -17.93 -35.19
N ARG A 18 -5.19 -17.57 -36.24
CA ARG A 18 -5.85 -16.27 -36.36
C ARG A 18 -6.78 -15.97 -35.16
N ALA A 19 -7.48 -16.98 -34.67
CA ALA A 19 -8.34 -16.88 -33.48
C ALA A 19 -7.53 -16.56 -32.22
N ARG A 20 -6.38 -17.23 -32.02
CA ARG A 20 -5.50 -16.98 -30.87
C ARG A 20 -4.82 -15.61 -30.94
N ARG A 21 -4.48 -15.11 -32.14
CA ARG A 21 -3.98 -13.73 -32.31
C ARG A 21 -5.04 -12.71 -31.91
N SER A 22 -6.26 -12.86 -32.42
CA SER A 22 -7.37 -11.97 -32.08
C SER A 22 -7.69 -11.96 -30.58
N GLN A 23 -7.60 -13.12 -29.91
CA GLN A 23 -7.83 -13.20 -28.46
C GLN A 23 -6.72 -12.51 -27.65
N VAL A 24 -5.47 -12.66 -28.06
CA VAL A 24 -4.33 -11.99 -27.41
C VAL A 24 -4.39 -10.48 -27.64
N GLU A 25 -4.68 -10.03 -28.85
CA GLU A 25 -4.87 -8.61 -29.18
C GLU A 25 -6.01 -8.00 -28.37
N GLN A 26 -7.17 -8.68 -28.26
CA GLN A 26 -8.27 -8.22 -27.40
C GLN A 26 -7.87 -8.19 -25.91
N GLN A 27 -7.17 -9.21 -25.39
CA GLN A 27 -6.69 -9.18 -23.99
C GLN A 27 -5.67 -8.07 -23.73
N GLN A 28 -4.77 -7.78 -24.69
CA GLN A 28 -3.80 -6.68 -24.60
C GLN A 28 -4.48 -5.31 -24.66
N LEU A 29 -5.49 -5.14 -25.52
CA LEU A 29 -6.25 -3.88 -25.59
C LEU A 29 -7.08 -3.65 -24.31
N ILE A 30 -7.75 -4.69 -23.80
CA ILE A 30 -8.50 -4.63 -22.54
C ILE A 30 -7.58 -4.32 -21.35
N SER A 31 -6.30 -4.72 -21.38
CA SER A 31 -5.35 -4.38 -20.31
C SER A 31 -4.85 -2.93 -20.40
N VAL A 32 -4.59 -2.41 -21.61
CA VAL A 32 -4.13 -1.04 -21.84
C VAL A 32 -5.23 -0.02 -21.55
N GLU A 33 -6.45 -0.24 -22.04
CA GLU A 33 -7.58 0.66 -21.79
C GLU A 33 -7.91 0.75 -20.28
N LYS A 34 -7.89 -0.38 -19.57
CA LYS A 34 -8.07 -0.41 -18.11
C LYS A 34 -6.93 0.30 -17.37
N ALA A 35 -5.69 0.11 -17.81
CA ALA A 35 -4.55 0.81 -17.21
C ALA A 35 -4.64 2.33 -17.42
N LEU A 36 -4.98 2.77 -18.64
CA LEU A 36 -5.20 4.19 -18.95
C LEU A 36 -6.36 4.79 -18.16
N ALA A 37 -7.46 4.03 -17.99
CA ALA A 37 -8.59 4.45 -17.15
C ALA A 37 -8.20 4.63 -15.67
N ILE A 38 -7.30 3.80 -15.13
CA ILE A 38 -6.78 3.97 -13.76
C ILE A 38 -5.83 5.17 -13.67
N LEU A 39 -4.92 5.32 -14.64
CA LEU A 39 -3.95 6.43 -14.66
C LEU A 39 -4.59 7.80 -14.88
N SER A 40 -5.74 7.83 -15.55
CA SER A 40 -6.53 9.05 -15.77
C SER A 40 -7.41 9.41 -14.57
N GLN A 41 -7.57 8.52 -13.57
CA GLN A 41 -8.26 8.90 -12.34
C GLN A 41 -7.44 9.95 -11.60
N PRO A 42 -8.06 11.08 -11.19
CA PRO A 42 -7.38 12.08 -10.41
C PRO A 42 -6.91 11.46 -9.08
N THR A 43 -5.64 11.69 -8.73
CA THR A 43 -5.13 11.28 -7.43
C THR A 43 -5.92 12.02 -6.35
N PRO A 44 -6.56 11.31 -5.40
CA PRO A 44 -7.33 11.97 -4.36
C PRO A 44 -6.46 12.94 -3.57
N SER A 45 -7.02 14.09 -3.20
CA SER A 45 -6.31 15.08 -2.40
C SER A 45 -6.07 14.55 -0.99
N LEU A 46 -4.83 14.65 -0.52
CA LEU A 46 -4.47 14.35 0.85
C LEU A 46 -5.07 15.41 1.78
N VAL A 47 -5.90 15.00 2.75
CA VAL A 47 -6.51 15.88 3.75
C VAL A 47 -5.91 15.56 5.11
N VAL A 48 -5.28 16.55 5.73
CA VAL A 48 -4.62 16.42 7.04
C VAL A 48 -4.95 17.62 7.91
N ASP A 49 -5.48 17.36 9.11
CA ASP A 49 -5.63 18.37 10.14
C ASP A 49 -4.33 18.51 10.94
N HIS A 50 -3.51 19.47 10.53
CA HIS A 50 -2.22 19.72 11.15
C HIS A 50 -2.31 20.29 12.57
N GLU A 51 -3.36 21.04 12.89
CA GLU A 51 -3.53 21.60 14.23
C GLU A 51 -3.89 20.52 15.24
N ARG A 52 -4.76 19.58 14.86
CA ARG A 52 -5.02 18.39 15.68
C ARG A 52 -3.77 17.55 15.89
N LEU A 53 -2.95 17.33 14.85
CA LEU A 53 -1.68 16.61 15.01
C LEU A 53 -0.72 17.32 15.99
N LYS A 54 -0.61 18.65 15.93
CA LYS A 54 0.21 19.41 16.90
C LYS A 54 -0.33 19.26 18.32
N ASN A 55 -1.64 19.29 18.51
CA ASN A 55 -2.24 19.12 19.82
C ASN A 55 -2.07 17.69 20.36
N LEU A 56 -2.25 16.68 19.51
CA LEU A 56 -1.97 15.29 19.84
C LEU A 56 -0.51 15.10 20.30
N LEU A 57 0.46 15.68 19.58
CA LEU A 57 1.87 15.64 19.97
C LEU A 57 2.08 16.23 21.37
N LYS A 58 1.50 17.40 21.65
CA LYS A 58 1.58 18.03 22.98
C LYS A 58 1.00 17.10 24.07
N THR A 59 -0.13 16.47 23.80
CA THR A 59 -0.78 15.53 24.73
C THR A 59 0.09 14.31 24.98
N VAL A 60 0.61 13.68 23.93
CA VAL A 60 1.53 12.53 24.02
C VAL A 60 2.75 12.88 24.86
N VAL A 61 3.42 13.99 24.54
CA VAL A 61 4.62 14.45 25.28
C VAL A 61 4.30 14.74 26.74
N LYS A 62 3.11 15.28 27.05
CA LYS A 62 2.70 15.53 28.43
C LYS A 62 2.43 14.22 29.19
N LYS A 63 1.74 13.25 28.59
CA LYS A 63 1.44 11.95 29.22
C LYS A 63 2.70 11.09 29.40
N SER A 64 3.63 11.14 28.44
CA SER A 64 4.80 10.26 28.43
C SER A 64 5.97 10.70 29.32
N ARG A 65 5.89 11.87 29.99
CA ARG A 65 6.99 12.41 30.83
C ARG A 65 7.53 11.43 31.87
N ASN A 66 6.66 10.59 32.42
CA ASN A 66 7.00 9.64 33.49
C ASN A 66 6.96 8.19 33.02
N TYR A 67 6.93 7.94 31.70
CA TYR A 67 6.92 6.59 31.17
C TYR A 67 8.33 6.00 31.14
N ASN A 68 8.44 4.72 31.45
CA ASN A 68 9.67 3.97 31.24
C ASN A 68 9.84 3.58 29.76
N ILE A 69 11.01 3.05 29.41
CA ILE A 69 11.33 2.66 28.01
C ILE A 69 10.28 1.69 27.46
N PHE A 70 9.92 0.66 28.21
CA PHE A 70 8.93 -0.33 27.78
C PHE A 70 7.55 0.30 27.47
N GLN A 71 7.10 1.24 28.29
CA GLN A 71 5.84 1.96 28.06
C GLN A 71 5.92 2.88 26.85
N LEU A 72 7.07 3.51 26.62
CA LEU A 72 7.30 4.33 25.43
C LEU A 72 7.31 3.47 24.15
N GLU A 73 7.94 2.31 24.19
CA GLU A 73 7.93 1.33 23.09
C GLU A 73 6.50 0.85 22.79
N ASN A 74 5.72 0.51 23.82
CA ASN A 74 4.33 0.11 23.66
C ASN A 74 3.48 1.25 23.06
N LEU A 75 3.63 2.48 23.57
CA LEU A 75 2.92 3.64 23.02
C LEU A 75 3.29 3.86 21.54
N TYR A 76 4.58 3.77 21.20
CA TYR A 76 5.05 3.88 19.82
C TYR A 76 4.45 2.78 18.93
N ALA A 77 4.40 1.53 19.41
CA ALA A 77 3.84 0.41 18.66
C ALA A 77 2.35 0.62 18.37
N VAL A 78 1.56 1.05 19.36
CA VAL A 78 0.13 1.37 19.20
C VAL A 78 -0.08 2.45 18.14
N ILE A 79 0.67 3.55 18.22
CA ILE A 79 0.55 4.64 17.26
C ILE A 79 0.98 4.23 15.85
N SER A 80 2.07 3.47 15.75
CA SER A 80 2.55 2.92 14.48
C SER A 80 1.51 2.01 13.84
N GLN A 81 0.82 1.21 14.65
CA GLN A 81 -0.26 0.34 14.20
C GLN A 81 -1.45 1.14 13.64
N CYS A 82 -1.85 2.22 14.32
CA CYS A 82 -2.89 3.12 13.80
C CYS A 82 -2.48 3.68 12.43
N ILE A 83 -1.26 4.19 12.29
CA ILE A 83 -0.74 4.73 11.03
C ILE A 83 -0.79 3.67 9.92
N TYR A 84 -0.34 2.45 10.22
CA TYR A 84 -0.32 1.37 9.24
C TYR A 84 -1.73 0.95 8.79
N GLN A 85 -2.69 0.89 9.71
CA GLN A 85 -4.09 0.57 9.40
C GLN A 85 -4.72 1.60 8.46
N HIS A 86 -4.35 2.88 8.59
CA HIS A 86 -4.90 3.99 7.82
C HIS A 86 -3.98 4.50 6.68
N ARG A 87 -2.98 3.70 6.28
CA ARG A 87 -1.97 4.13 5.30
C ARG A 87 -2.54 4.43 3.92
N LYS A 88 -3.65 3.80 3.54
CA LYS A 88 -4.31 3.98 2.24
C LYS A 88 -5.36 5.11 2.23
N ASP A 89 -5.69 5.65 3.39
CA ASP A 89 -6.73 6.67 3.52
C ASP A 89 -6.16 8.02 3.13
N TYR A 90 -6.79 8.73 2.20
CA TYR A 90 -6.35 10.08 1.80
C TYR A 90 -6.83 11.14 2.78
N ASP A 91 -7.99 10.92 3.40
CA ASP A 91 -8.45 11.72 4.53
C ASP A 91 -7.92 11.13 5.83
N LYS A 92 -7.03 11.87 6.51
CA LYS A 92 -6.40 11.44 7.77
C LYS A 92 -7.24 11.74 9.01
N THR A 93 -8.45 12.27 8.87
CA THR A 93 -9.34 12.59 10.01
C THR A 93 -9.60 11.40 10.92
N SER A 94 -9.88 10.22 10.33
CA SER A 94 -10.12 8.98 11.11
C SER A 94 -8.85 8.49 11.81
N LEU A 95 -7.69 8.57 11.14
CA LEU A 95 -6.40 8.23 11.74
C LEU A 95 -6.12 9.09 12.98
N ILE A 96 -6.27 10.41 12.84
CA ILE A 96 -6.00 11.35 13.93
C ILE A 96 -6.93 11.08 15.12
N GLN A 97 -8.23 10.85 14.86
CA GLN A 97 -9.21 10.53 15.90
C GLN A 97 -8.86 9.23 16.64
N LYS A 98 -8.45 8.18 15.92
CA LYS A 98 -8.02 6.93 16.57
C LYS A 98 -6.76 7.12 17.39
N MET A 99 -5.76 7.84 16.87
CA MET A 99 -4.54 8.09 17.65
C MET A 99 -4.83 8.89 18.92
N GLU A 100 -5.71 9.91 18.86
CA GLU A 100 -6.17 10.64 20.04
C GLU A 100 -6.84 9.71 21.06
N GLN A 101 -7.72 8.82 20.61
CA GLN A 101 -8.40 7.84 21.47
C GLN A 101 -7.42 6.85 22.10
N GLU A 102 -6.48 6.29 21.32
CA GLU A 102 -5.47 5.37 21.84
C GLU A 102 -4.56 6.05 22.85
N VAL A 103 -4.11 7.30 22.60
CA VAL A 103 -3.29 8.06 23.54
C VAL A 103 -4.06 8.37 24.83
N GLU A 104 -5.34 8.70 24.74
CA GLU A 104 -6.17 8.98 25.91
C GLU A 104 -6.37 7.71 26.75
N ASN A 105 -6.71 6.60 26.09
CA ASN A 105 -6.95 5.30 26.73
C ASN A 105 -5.67 4.59 27.16
N PHE A 106 -4.51 5.01 26.65
CA PHE A 106 -3.23 4.41 27.03
C PHE A 106 -3.00 4.63 28.52
N SER A 107 -3.29 3.57 29.28
CA SER A 107 -2.93 3.43 30.67
C SER A 107 -1.68 2.58 30.75
N CYS A 108 -0.70 3.06 31.50
CA CYS A 108 0.43 2.29 31.97
C CYS A 108 -0.08 1.13 32.84
N SER A 109 -0.51 0.03 32.23
CA SER A 109 -0.63 -1.24 32.94
C SER A 109 0.78 -1.83 33.06
N ARG A 110 1.19 -2.00 34.33
CA ARG A 110 2.50 -2.50 34.79
C ARG A 110 2.94 -3.76 34.06
#